data_AF-A0A6V7JIZ3-F1
#
_entry.id   AF-A0A6V7JIZ3-F1
#
_cell.length_a   1.000
_cell.length_b   1.000
_cell.length_c   1.000
_cell.angle_alpha   90.00
_cell.angle_beta   90.00
_cell.angle_gamma   90.00
#
_symmetry.space_group_name_H-M   'P 1'
#
loop_
_entity.id
_entity.type
_entity.pdbx_description
1 polymer ?
#
loop_
_entity_poly.entity_id
_entity_poly.type
_entity_poly.pdbx_seq_one_letter_code
_entity_poly.pdbx_strand_id
1 'polypeptide(L)'
;MGRKPKVSSLEAVQVIQKYIHHFESNTFPSAGDCVRKMISKDLGHKWTPHTCYVHVRDNKKNHLMQVRKNNGIDTPAPEKKLMNDCSDNIPSVSQFISDGDLTGEEMTENSDYEKDDMLDEFHLKLSASEWELIKPNSDNTDPKSSKRLKKYVWSNVITRAFWNRYKMKCAFIGKWSSVTINDQDSVTVRFRAICRDKKCQNRLIGHTSGTPAKEGLNLIIKTRDTRNEYHSTIKRTLNGIDRINEKEKFREERPARYRAKLLRNNMEFGEDVPYFIQNNHVYRQAKSEAVREDLGIKRGDAKDMGTRIREMKANPKYAASIHDVGGTIFSVFYCSPEQIHVYKEYCPVVQQSRVCLDATGKLITKFEIYPGKMTGHIFLYTIAINFEKTTISVNQLLTERQDGDFLTLWLRDWIRRFSVPAPKEAVCDQERALLLGICQAFNKTTLKSYIDTCFSWAKNEEVKKNTPFPAATAIRIDVAHSMASVAK
;
A
#
# COMPACT_ATOMS: atom_id res chain seq x y z
N MET A 1 33.36 17.93 2.96
CA MET A 1 33.03 18.88 4.05
C MET A 1 31.54 18.75 4.38
N GLY A 2 31.18 18.62 5.66
CA GLY A 2 29.77 18.43 6.08
C GLY A 2 28.90 19.68 5.95
N ARG A 3 27.58 19.50 5.87
CA ARG A 3 26.58 20.59 5.79
C ARG A 3 26.64 21.45 7.06
N LYS A 4 26.72 22.79 6.92
CA LYS A 4 26.69 23.72 8.07
C LYS A 4 25.34 23.63 8.82
N PRO A 5 25.34 23.58 10.16
CA PRO A 5 24.11 23.48 10.95
C PRO A 5 23.29 24.78 10.85
N LYS A 6 21.95 24.64 10.81
CA LYS A 6 21.01 25.78 10.70
C LYS A 6 20.97 26.69 11.94
N VAL A 7 21.30 26.14 13.12
CA VAL A 7 21.34 26.85 14.40
C VAL A 7 22.73 26.63 15.01
N SER A 8 23.36 27.71 15.48
CA SER A 8 24.67 27.63 16.13
C SER A 8 24.55 27.03 17.53
N SER A 9 25.61 26.39 18.04
CA SER A 9 25.56 25.81 19.40
C SER A 9 25.34 26.86 20.49
N LEU A 10 25.88 28.07 20.31
CA LEU A 10 25.75 29.16 21.26
C LEU A 10 24.30 29.71 21.31
N GLU A 11 23.69 29.89 20.13
CA GLU A 11 22.28 30.28 20.00
C GLU A 11 21.33 29.25 20.62
N ALA A 12 21.59 27.95 20.38
CA ALA A 12 20.79 26.87 20.96
C ALA A 12 20.85 26.83 22.49
N VAL A 13 22.05 26.95 23.08
CA VAL A 13 22.26 26.97 24.53
C VAL A 13 21.57 28.18 25.17
N GLN A 14 21.69 29.37 24.58
CA GLN A 14 21.05 30.60 25.10
C GLN A 14 19.52 30.52 25.10
N VAL A 15 18.91 29.93 24.07
CA VAL A 15 17.44 29.80 24.02
C VAL A 15 16.97 28.71 24.97
N ILE A 16 17.62 27.54 25.03
CA ILE A 16 17.24 26.45 25.95
C ILE A 16 17.37 26.90 27.42
N GLN A 17 18.39 27.70 27.73
CA GLN A 17 18.62 28.31 29.05
C GLN A 17 17.41 29.10 29.57
N LYS A 18 16.67 29.81 28.69
CA LYS A 18 15.47 30.59 29.09
C LYS A 18 14.34 29.70 29.62
N TYR A 19 14.32 28.43 29.23
CA TYR A 19 13.27 27.46 29.57
C TYR A 19 13.77 26.37 30.52
N ILE A 20 14.86 26.62 31.27
CA ILE A 20 15.53 25.60 32.10
C ILE A 20 14.62 24.96 33.15
N HIS A 21 13.65 25.70 33.68
CA HIS A 21 12.67 25.20 34.66
C HIS A 21 11.85 23.99 34.16
N HIS A 22 11.75 23.78 32.83
CA HIS A 22 11.11 22.60 32.25
C HIS A 22 12.04 21.39 32.07
N PHE A 23 13.35 21.56 32.32
CA PHE A 23 14.40 20.58 31.98
C PHE A 23 15.37 20.31 33.12
N GLU A 24 15.02 20.69 34.36
CA GLU A 24 15.83 20.46 35.55
C GLU A 24 16.02 18.96 35.80
N SER A 25 14.99 18.16 35.58
CA SER A 25 15.01 16.69 35.69
C SER A 25 14.95 16.00 34.32
N ASN A 26 15.09 14.68 34.28
CA ASN A 26 14.94 13.88 33.06
C ASN A 26 13.47 13.54 32.71
N THR A 27 12.50 14.14 33.40
CA THR A 27 11.07 14.05 33.05
C THR A 27 10.71 15.17 32.09
N PHE A 28 10.91 14.93 30.80
CA PHE A 28 10.65 15.93 29.76
C PHE A 28 9.15 16.17 29.53
N PRO A 29 8.73 17.42 29.24
CA PRO A 29 7.39 17.75 28.76
C PRO A 29 6.96 16.86 27.59
N SER A 30 5.66 16.56 27.47
CA SER A 30 5.13 15.61 26.48
C SER A 30 5.30 16.06 25.03
N ALA A 31 5.14 15.12 24.07
CA ALA A 31 5.35 15.38 22.63
C ALA A 31 4.64 16.63 22.08
N GLY A 32 3.44 16.93 22.61
CA GLY A 32 2.56 18.01 22.18
C GLY A 32 2.63 19.29 23.02
N ASP A 33 3.57 19.41 23.95
CA ASP A 33 3.64 20.53 24.88
C ASP A 33 3.96 21.89 24.19
N CYS A 34 3.38 22.98 24.69
CA CYS A 34 3.48 24.32 24.12
C CYS A 34 4.90 24.90 24.23
N VAL A 35 5.68 24.47 25.22
CA VAL A 35 7.08 24.89 25.47
C VAL A 35 7.95 24.75 24.22
N ARG A 36 7.74 23.70 23.41
CA ARG A 36 8.53 23.42 22.20
C ARG A 36 8.20 24.37 21.05
N LYS A 37 6.94 24.80 20.98
CA LYS A 37 6.49 25.82 20.02
C LYS A 37 7.13 27.17 20.38
N MET A 38 7.27 27.46 21.67
CA MET A 38 7.94 28.67 22.18
C MET A 38 9.45 28.64 21.85
N ILE A 39 10.15 27.54 22.13
CA ILE A 39 11.57 27.37 21.78
C ILE A 39 11.79 27.47 20.26
N SER A 40 10.91 26.85 19.45
CA SER A 40 10.98 26.95 17.98
C SER A 40 10.80 28.39 17.49
N LYS A 41 9.87 29.14 18.09
CA LYS A 41 9.63 30.56 17.78
C LYS A 41 10.84 31.42 18.14
N ASP A 42 11.45 31.21 19.30
CA ASP A 42 12.64 31.96 19.75
C ASP A 42 13.90 31.65 18.93
N LEU A 43 13.95 30.47 18.30
CA LEU A 43 14.97 30.11 17.31
C LEU A 43 14.62 30.57 15.88
N GLY A 44 13.60 31.41 15.70
CA GLY A 44 13.17 31.91 14.38
C GLY A 44 12.69 30.80 13.44
N HIS A 45 12.09 29.74 13.99
CA HIS A 45 11.63 28.55 13.28
C HIS A 45 12.73 27.78 12.52
N LYS A 46 14.01 28.04 12.80
CA LYS A 46 15.15 27.29 12.24
C LYS A 46 15.13 25.82 12.68
N TRP A 47 14.59 25.55 13.87
CA TRP A 47 14.22 24.22 14.35
C TRP A 47 12.70 24.11 14.45
N THR A 48 12.16 22.97 14.01
CA THR A 48 10.73 22.64 14.24
C THR A 48 10.50 22.29 15.71
N PRO A 49 9.26 22.36 16.24
CA PRO A 49 8.98 21.95 17.62
C PRO A 49 9.42 20.51 17.94
N HIS A 50 9.32 19.61 16.96
CA HIS A 50 9.83 18.23 17.07
C HIS A 50 11.36 18.19 17.13
N THR A 51 12.04 18.96 16.27
CA THR A 51 13.51 19.08 16.29
C THR A 51 14.01 19.63 17.64
N CYS A 52 13.35 20.64 18.21
CA CYS A 52 13.68 21.17 19.53
C CYS A 52 13.59 20.08 20.61
N TYR A 53 12.53 19.26 20.58
CA TYR A 53 12.36 18.16 21.52
C TYR A 53 13.48 17.12 21.42
N VAL A 54 13.81 16.68 20.20
CA VAL A 54 14.89 15.71 19.98
C VAL A 54 16.23 16.27 20.44
N HIS A 55 16.51 17.55 20.16
CA HIS A 55 17.76 18.18 20.56
C HIS A 55 17.92 18.28 22.08
N VAL A 56 16.85 18.60 22.81
CA VAL A 56 16.85 18.69 24.28
C VAL A 56 16.87 17.30 24.91
N ARG A 57 15.93 16.41 24.52
CA ARG A 57 15.78 15.07 25.10
C ARG A 57 17.01 14.20 24.87
N ASP A 58 17.56 14.19 23.66
CA ASP A 58 18.73 13.34 23.34
C ASP A 58 20.06 14.03 23.68
N ASN A 59 20.01 15.21 24.31
CA ASN A 59 21.16 16.04 24.62
C ASN A 59 22.12 16.19 23.40
N LYS A 60 21.55 16.50 22.22
CA LYS A 60 22.34 16.60 20.99
C LYS A 60 23.39 17.68 21.15
N LYS A 61 24.64 17.37 20.78
CA LYS A 61 25.80 18.28 20.91
C LYS A 61 26.01 18.83 22.34
N ASN A 62 25.56 18.10 23.36
CA ASN A 62 25.68 18.47 24.78
C ASN A 62 25.00 19.79 25.18
N HIS A 63 24.03 20.28 24.39
CA HIS A 63 23.37 21.56 24.65
C HIS A 63 22.65 21.60 26.00
N LEU A 64 21.89 20.56 26.34
CA LEU A 64 21.15 20.50 27.61
C LEU A 64 22.10 20.38 28.82
N MET A 65 23.16 19.57 28.70
CA MET A 65 24.17 19.43 29.77
C MET A 65 24.92 20.74 30.02
N GLN A 66 25.23 21.50 28.96
CA GLN A 66 25.88 22.80 29.10
C GLN A 66 24.96 23.82 29.78
N VAL A 67 23.67 23.80 29.45
CA VAL A 67 22.65 24.62 30.15
C VAL A 67 22.54 24.23 31.62
N ARG A 68 22.40 22.94 31.95
CA ARG A 68 22.32 22.47 33.35
C ARG A 68 23.55 22.87 34.16
N LYS A 69 24.75 22.72 33.58
CA LYS A 69 26.01 23.16 34.20
C LYS A 69 26.04 24.66 34.47
N ASN A 70 25.53 25.49 33.55
CA ASN A 70 25.46 26.95 33.72
C ASN A 70 24.47 27.39 34.81
N ASN A 71 23.54 26.51 35.23
CA ASN A 71 22.55 26.79 36.29
C ASN A 71 22.81 26.02 37.60
N GLY A 72 23.93 25.30 37.71
CA GLY A 72 24.23 24.52 38.92
C GLY A 72 23.34 23.29 39.14
N ILE A 73 22.75 22.73 38.08
CA ILE A 73 21.86 21.56 38.16
C ILE A 73 22.66 20.27 37.94
N ASP A 74 22.73 19.42 38.96
CA ASP A 74 23.44 18.13 38.91
C ASP A 74 22.49 16.97 38.58
N THR A 75 22.00 16.94 37.35
CA THR A 75 21.15 15.85 36.83
C THR A 75 21.87 15.11 35.71
N PRO A 76 21.96 13.76 35.77
CA PRO A 76 22.69 12.98 34.79
C PRO A 76 22.09 13.11 33.38
N ALA A 77 22.92 12.86 32.36
CA ALA A 77 22.49 12.94 30.97
C ALA A 77 21.31 11.98 30.69
N PRO A 78 20.30 12.42 29.93
CA PRO A 78 19.16 11.58 29.59
C PRO A 78 19.58 10.37 28.73
N GLU A 79 19.02 9.20 29.04
CA GLU A 79 19.25 7.97 28.27
C GLU A 79 18.74 8.13 26.83
N LYS A 80 19.60 7.80 25.85
CA LYS A 80 19.26 7.87 24.43
C LYS A 80 18.25 6.79 24.06
N LYS A 81 16.96 7.13 23.99
CA LYS A 81 15.98 6.32 23.26
C LYS A 81 16.19 6.56 21.76
N LEU A 82 16.59 5.51 21.02
CA LEU A 82 16.59 5.50 19.55
C LEU A 82 15.14 5.70 19.10
N MET A 83 14.78 6.92 18.73
CA MET A 83 13.44 7.26 18.25
C MET A 83 13.53 7.60 16.77
N ASN A 84 12.80 6.82 15.96
CA ASN A 84 12.48 7.12 14.57
C ASN A 84 11.76 8.47 14.51
N ASP A 85 12.33 9.42 13.77
CA ASP A 85 11.75 10.73 13.54
C ASP A 85 10.53 10.64 12.61
N CYS A 86 9.36 10.99 13.12
CA CYS A 86 8.22 11.43 12.32
C CYS A 86 8.22 12.96 12.31
N SER A 87 8.34 13.57 11.12
CA SER A 87 7.89 14.94 10.88
C SER A 87 7.16 14.99 9.56
N ASP A 88 6.03 15.71 9.56
CA ASP A 88 5.09 15.83 8.47
C ASP A 88 5.71 16.45 7.21
N ASN A 89 5.79 15.64 6.16
CA ASN A 89 5.68 16.04 4.75
C ASN A 89 5.39 14.76 3.95
N ILE A 90 4.26 14.74 3.24
CA ILE A 90 3.93 13.65 2.32
C ILE A 90 4.91 13.74 1.13
N PRO A 91 5.88 12.81 0.99
CA PRO A 91 5.82 11.90 -0.16
C PRO A 91 6.48 10.50 0.01
N SER A 92 6.07 9.61 -0.90
CA SER A 92 6.73 8.36 -1.36
C SER A 92 6.42 7.04 -0.64
N VAL A 93 6.26 6.02 -1.49
CA VAL A 93 5.81 4.64 -1.22
C VAL A 93 6.95 3.79 -0.65
N SER A 94 7.50 4.19 0.50
CA SER A 94 8.64 3.49 1.13
C SER A 94 8.47 3.18 2.62
N GLN A 95 7.35 3.52 3.25
CA GLN A 95 7.11 3.22 4.68
C GLN A 95 5.78 2.48 4.90
N PHE A 96 5.72 1.21 4.55
CA PHE A 96 4.62 0.34 5.00
C PHE A 96 5.08 -1.00 5.56
N ILE A 97 6.20 -0.98 6.29
CA ILE A 97 6.48 -1.96 7.35
C ILE A 97 7.16 -1.17 8.46
N SER A 98 6.36 -0.55 9.32
CA SER A 98 6.84 -0.31 10.68
C SER A 98 6.83 -1.67 11.35
N ASP A 99 8.02 -2.26 11.43
CA ASP A 99 8.33 -3.28 12.41
C ASP A 99 8.00 -2.70 13.79
N GLY A 100 6.83 -3.09 14.30
CA GLY A 100 6.51 -2.98 15.70
C GLY A 100 7.35 -3.99 16.44
N ASP A 101 8.61 -3.62 16.66
CA ASP A 101 9.52 -4.31 17.55
C ASP A 101 8.92 -4.22 18.96
N LEU A 102 8.22 -5.28 19.37
CA LEU A 102 7.97 -5.54 20.78
C LEU A 102 9.29 -6.05 21.33
N THR A 103 10.21 -5.12 21.62
CA THR A 103 11.30 -5.37 22.55
C THR A 103 10.66 -5.92 23.81
N GLY A 104 11.01 -7.15 24.16
CA GLY A 104 10.60 -7.76 25.42
C GLY A 104 11.22 -6.95 26.54
N GLU A 105 10.47 -6.02 27.11
CA GLU A 105 10.72 -5.56 28.47
C GLU A 105 10.57 -6.78 29.36
N GLU A 106 11.68 -7.24 29.93
CA GLU A 106 11.69 -8.17 31.06
C GLU A 106 10.99 -7.46 32.21
N MET A 107 9.71 -7.78 32.40
CA MET A 107 8.99 -7.48 33.63
C MET A 107 9.07 -8.73 34.50
N THR A 108 9.80 -8.59 35.60
CA THR A 108 9.74 -9.47 36.76
C THR A 108 8.30 -9.73 37.16
N GLU A 109 8.04 -10.94 37.66
CA GLU A 109 6.77 -11.35 38.26
C GLU A 109 6.47 -10.45 39.48
N ASN A 110 5.91 -9.27 39.24
CA ASN A 110 5.23 -8.51 40.28
C ASN A 110 3.73 -8.76 40.15
N SER A 111 3.23 -9.30 41.25
CA SER A 111 1.89 -9.76 41.52
C SER A 111 0.88 -8.61 41.52
N ASP A 112 0.45 -8.16 40.35
CA ASP A 112 -0.76 -7.34 40.23
C ASP A 112 -2.00 -8.25 40.29
N TYR A 113 -2.28 -8.79 41.48
CA TYR A 113 -3.61 -9.29 41.85
C TYR A 113 -4.52 -8.08 42.14
N GLU A 114 -4.70 -7.20 41.15
CA GLU A 114 -5.74 -6.17 41.24
C GLU A 114 -7.05 -6.72 40.68
N LYS A 115 -7.90 -7.17 41.62
CA LYS A 115 -9.34 -7.51 41.52
C LYS A 115 -9.80 -8.10 40.17
N ASP A 116 -9.66 -9.42 40.06
CA ASP A 116 -10.25 -10.29 39.03
C ASP A 116 -11.80 -10.39 39.12
N ASP A 117 -12.42 -9.76 40.14
CA ASP A 117 -13.84 -9.86 40.49
C ASP A 117 -14.82 -9.21 39.48
N MET A 118 -14.34 -8.59 38.40
CA MET A 118 -15.16 -7.88 37.40
C MET A 118 -14.99 -8.39 35.97
N LEU A 119 -14.31 -9.54 35.76
CA LEU A 119 -14.13 -10.14 34.44
C LEU A 119 -15.07 -11.34 34.26
N ASP A 120 -15.75 -11.40 33.12
CA ASP A 120 -16.59 -12.53 32.76
C ASP A 120 -15.72 -13.72 32.30
N GLU A 121 -16.18 -14.93 32.62
CA GLU A 121 -15.54 -16.17 32.24
C GLU A 121 -16.16 -16.76 30.96
N PHE A 122 -15.31 -17.10 30.00
CA PHE A 122 -15.69 -17.68 28.71
C PHE A 122 -14.89 -18.96 28.43
N HIS A 123 -15.58 -20.03 28.04
CA HIS A 123 -14.92 -21.28 27.67
C HIS A 123 -14.68 -21.37 26.16
N LEU A 124 -13.45 -21.61 25.74
CA LEU A 124 -13.07 -21.75 24.33
C LEU A 124 -12.37 -23.09 24.11
N LYS A 125 -12.91 -23.93 23.22
CA LYS A 125 -12.26 -25.16 22.74
C LYS A 125 -11.56 -24.86 21.43
N LEU A 126 -10.24 -25.04 21.38
CA LEU A 126 -9.46 -25.07 20.15
C LEU A 126 -9.36 -26.52 19.66
N SER A 127 -9.50 -26.72 18.35
CA SER A 127 -9.28 -28.02 17.71
C SER A 127 -7.82 -28.48 17.81
N ALA A 128 -7.57 -29.78 17.63
CA ALA A 128 -6.22 -30.32 17.55
C ALA A 128 -5.37 -29.62 16.46
N SER A 129 -5.95 -29.35 15.28
CA SER A 129 -5.27 -28.62 14.20
C SER A 129 -4.91 -27.18 14.59
N GLU A 130 -5.77 -26.49 15.33
CA GLU A 130 -5.49 -25.13 15.80
C GLU A 130 -4.40 -25.12 16.88
N TRP A 131 -4.36 -26.15 17.74
CA TRP A 131 -3.30 -26.33 18.72
C TRP A 131 -1.94 -26.56 18.04
N GLU A 132 -1.88 -27.44 17.04
CA GLU A 132 -0.66 -27.71 16.26
C GLU A 132 -0.08 -26.45 15.60
N LEU A 133 -0.95 -25.53 15.16
CA LEU A 133 -0.53 -24.25 14.58
C LEU A 133 0.14 -23.32 15.60
N ILE A 134 -0.22 -23.39 16.88
CA ILE A 134 0.19 -22.41 17.90
C ILE A 134 1.19 -22.95 18.91
N LYS A 135 1.29 -24.29 19.06
CA LYS A 135 2.18 -24.93 20.02
C LYS A 135 3.64 -24.53 19.80
N PRO A 136 4.49 -24.54 20.85
CA PRO A 136 5.92 -24.23 20.71
C PRO A 136 6.62 -25.11 19.67
N ASN A 137 7.69 -24.59 19.07
CA ASN A 137 8.55 -25.40 18.19
C ASN A 137 9.39 -26.35 19.03
N SER A 138 9.38 -27.64 18.69
CA SER A 138 10.26 -28.65 19.31
C SER A 138 11.74 -28.49 18.94
N ASP A 139 12.02 -27.87 17.79
CA ASP A 139 13.34 -27.95 17.14
C ASP A 139 14.25 -26.74 17.40
N ASN A 140 13.89 -25.84 18.31
CA ASN A 140 14.69 -24.64 18.58
C ASN A 140 15.71 -24.89 19.71
N THR A 141 16.98 -24.60 19.40
CA THR A 141 18.12 -24.54 20.34
C THR A 141 17.99 -23.46 21.43
N ASP A 142 16.94 -22.63 21.40
CA ASP A 142 16.66 -21.60 22.41
C ASP A 142 15.61 -22.10 23.44
N PRO A 143 16.00 -22.37 24.70
CA PRO A 143 15.11 -22.84 25.76
C PRO A 143 14.03 -21.83 26.16
N LYS A 144 14.12 -20.55 25.76
CA LYS A 144 13.04 -19.57 25.96
C LYS A 144 11.90 -19.74 24.94
N SER A 145 12.17 -20.32 23.77
CA SER A 145 11.19 -20.47 22.70
C SER A 145 10.29 -21.70 22.87
N SER A 146 10.76 -22.74 23.57
CA SER A 146 9.97 -23.92 23.96
C SER A 146 8.91 -23.60 25.03
N LYS A 147 9.09 -22.50 25.78
CA LYS A 147 8.17 -22.04 26.83
C LYS A 147 7.14 -21.01 26.36
N ARG A 148 7.05 -20.72 25.05
CA ARG A 148 6.15 -19.68 24.51
C ARG A 148 5.40 -20.20 23.28
N LEU A 149 4.17 -19.74 23.09
CA LEU A 149 3.41 -20.01 21.87
C LEU A 149 4.04 -19.31 20.66
N LYS A 150 3.86 -19.85 19.46
CA LYS A 150 4.43 -19.31 18.21
C LYS A 150 4.07 -17.84 18.00
N LYS A 151 5.09 -16.97 18.03
CA LYS A 151 4.96 -15.53 17.82
C LYS A 151 4.28 -15.25 16.48
N TYR A 152 3.43 -14.21 16.43
CA TYR A 152 2.64 -13.83 15.24
C TYR A 152 1.61 -14.86 14.74
N VAL A 153 1.43 -15.99 15.43
CA VAL A 153 0.44 -17.02 15.05
C VAL A 153 -0.63 -17.18 16.12
N TRP A 154 -0.22 -17.43 17.38
CA TRP A 154 -1.15 -17.83 18.44
C TRP A 154 -2.29 -16.86 18.67
N SER A 155 -1.99 -15.57 18.67
CA SER A 155 -3.00 -14.55 18.98
C SER A 155 -3.99 -14.38 17.83
N ASN A 156 -3.64 -14.71 16.59
CA ASN A 156 -4.59 -14.69 15.47
C ASN A 156 -5.55 -15.87 15.59
N VAL A 157 -5.04 -17.07 15.90
CA VAL A 157 -5.83 -18.30 16.05
C VAL A 157 -6.81 -18.18 17.21
N ILE A 158 -6.31 -17.91 18.44
CA ILE A 158 -7.16 -17.85 19.63
C ILE A 158 -8.25 -16.79 19.49
N THR A 159 -7.90 -15.61 19.02
CA THR A 159 -8.90 -14.53 18.92
C THR A 159 -9.91 -14.84 17.83
N ARG A 160 -9.50 -15.38 16.66
CA ARG A 160 -10.44 -15.76 15.60
C ARG A 160 -11.43 -16.81 16.10
N ALA A 161 -10.98 -17.82 16.82
CA ALA A 161 -11.85 -18.81 17.46
C ALA A 161 -12.79 -18.14 18.49
N PHE A 162 -12.28 -17.19 19.28
CA PHE A 162 -13.07 -16.41 20.24
C PHE A 162 -14.16 -15.56 19.55
N TRP A 163 -13.84 -14.88 18.45
CA TRP A 163 -14.81 -14.14 17.63
C TRP A 163 -15.88 -15.08 17.07
N ASN A 164 -15.49 -16.22 16.50
CA ASN A 164 -16.43 -17.14 15.87
C ASN A 164 -17.47 -17.66 16.87
N ARG A 165 -17.08 -17.83 18.14
CA ARG A 165 -17.97 -18.30 19.20
C ARG A 165 -18.79 -17.19 19.86
N TYR A 166 -18.17 -16.05 20.16
CA TYR A 166 -18.77 -15.02 21.02
C TYR A 166 -19.07 -13.69 20.31
N LYS A 167 -18.63 -13.52 19.05
CA LYS A 167 -18.86 -12.33 18.22
C LYS A 167 -18.44 -11.01 18.89
N MET A 168 -17.42 -11.05 19.76
CA MET A 168 -16.98 -9.88 20.52
C MET A 168 -16.18 -8.90 19.65
N LYS A 169 -16.59 -7.62 19.64
CA LYS A 169 -16.05 -6.56 18.76
C LYS A 169 -14.55 -6.25 18.95
N CYS A 170 -13.97 -6.66 20.07
CA CYS A 170 -12.61 -6.36 20.46
C CYS A 170 -11.54 -6.97 19.53
N ALA A 171 -10.74 -6.10 18.89
CA ALA A 171 -9.57 -6.47 18.12
C ALA A 171 -8.35 -6.68 19.04
N PHE A 172 -8.33 -7.79 19.78
CA PHE A 172 -7.23 -8.11 20.70
C PHE A 172 -5.88 -8.23 19.98
N ILE A 173 -4.78 -7.90 20.65
CA ILE A 173 -3.38 -8.08 20.19
C ILE A 173 -2.64 -8.83 21.30
N GLY A 174 -1.97 -9.93 20.94
CA GLY A 174 -1.18 -10.72 21.89
C GLY A 174 -0.02 -9.92 22.48
N LYS A 175 0.15 -9.98 23.81
CA LYS A 175 1.23 -9.32 24.55
C LYS A 175 2.27 -10.33 25.00
N TRP A 176 1.84 -11.38 25.71
CA TRP A 176 2.71 -12.46 26.14
C TRP A 176 1.94 -13.78 26.18
N SER A 177 2.70 -14.87 26.13
CA SER A 177 2.22 -16.24 26.27
C SER A 177 3.29 -17.06 26.97
N SER A 178 2.90 -17.96 27.85
CA SER A 178 3.75 -18.93 28.53
C SER A 178 3.15 -20.32 28.37
N VAL A 179 4.02 -21.31 28.17
CA VAL A 179 3.68 -22.73 28.10
C VAL A 179 4.58 -23.46 29.08
N THR A 180 3.96 -24.16 30.02
CA THR A 180 4.63 -25.05 30.96
C THR A 180 4.22 -26.47 30.65
N ILE A 181 5.20 -27.33 30.40
CA ILE A 181 5.00 -28.77 30.22
C ILE A 181 5.50 -29.41 31.51
N ASN A 182 4.62 -30.09 32.24
CA ASN A 182 5.02 -30.85 33.43
C ASN A 182 5.41 -32.28 33.01
N ASP A 183 6.11 -33.00 33.90
CA ASP A 183 6.66 -34.35 33.69
C ASP A 183 5.62 -35.45 33.35
N GLN A 184 4.33 -35.11 33.41
CA GLN A 184 3.18 -35.98 33.08
C GLN A 184 2.52 -35.61 31.73
N ASP A 185 3.23 -34.90 30.86
CA ASP A 185 2.73 -34.33 29.58
C ASP A 185 1.54 -33.37 29.74
N SER A 186 1.28 -32.89 30.96
CA SER A 186 0.25 -31.87 31.19
C SER A 186 0.74 -30.52 30.72
N VAL A 187 0.15 -29.99 29.64
CA VAL A 187 0.49 -28.67 29.11
C VAL A 187 -0.40 -27.61 29.74
N THR A 188 0.23 -26.70 30.49
CA THR A 188 -0.42 -25.48 31.00
C THR A 188 -0.07 -24.31 30.10
N VAL A 189 -1.08 -23.66 29.52
CA VAL A 189 -0.89 -22.45 28.70
C VAL A 189 -1.46 -21.26 29.46
N ARG A 190 -0.72 -20.15 29.50
CA ARG A 190 -1.21 -18.85 29.98
C ARG A 190 -0.89 -17.78 28.97
N PHE A 191 -1.80 -16.84 28.74
CA PHE A 191 -1.55 -15.74 27.82
C PHE A 191 -2.34 -14.49 28.17
N ARG A 192 -1.86 -13.36 27.66
CA ARG A 192 -2.53 -12.06 27.76
C ARG A 192 -2.56 -11.36 26.41
N ALA A 193 -3.72 -10.80 26.09
CA ALA A 193 -3.93 -9.91 24.96
C ALA A 193 -4.67 -8.64 25.39
N ILE A 194 -4.53 -7.57 24.61
CA ILE A 194 -5.18 -6.27 24.88
C ILE A 194 -5.85 -5.78 23.60
N CYS A 195 -7.06 -5.24 23.72
CA CYS A 195 -7.76 -4.65 22.58
C CYS A 195 -6.97 -3.48 21.98
N ARG A 196 -6.85 -3.46 20.65
CA ARG A 196 -6.18 -2.40 19.90
C ARG A 196 -6.87 -1.04 20.03
N ASP A 197 -8.16 -1.02 20.32
CA ASP A 197 -8.88 0.23 20.54
C ASP A 197 -8.36 0.94 21.78
N LYS A 198 -7.85 2.17 21.60
CA LYS A 198 -7.37 3.03 22.68
C LYS A 198 -8.49 3.40 23.65
N LYS A 199 -9.75 3.40 23.22
CA LYS A 199 -10.91 3.68 24.09
C LYS A 199 -11.33 2.44 24.88
N CYS A 200 -11.28 1.26 24.27
CA CYS A 200 -11.71 0.03 24.91
C CYS A 200 -10.65 -0.49 25.89
N GLN A 201 -9.41 -0.68 25.42
CA GLN A 201 -8.28 -1.27 26.17
C GLN A 201 -8.62 -2.57 26.94
N ASN A 202 -9.68 -3.27 26.54
CA ASN A 202 -10.12 -4.50 27.19
C ASN A 202 -9.01 -5.54 27.20
N ARG A 203 -8.85 -6.22 28.33
CA ARG A 203 -7.84 -7.24 28.56
C ARG A 203 -8.47 -8.61 28.35
N LEU A 204 -7.76 -9.48 27.66
CA LEU A 204 -8.14 -10.87 27.47
C LEU A 204 -7.03 -11.72 28.07
N ILE A 205 -7.36 -12.45 29.13
CA ILE A 205 -6.45 -13.33 29.86
C ILE A 205 -6.96 -14.75 29.67
N GLY A 206 -6.11 -15.67 29.24
CA GLY A 206 -6.53 -17.06 29.05
C GLY A 206 -5.59 -18.02 29.75
N HIS A 207 -6.17 -19.09 30.29
CA HIS A 207 -5.44 -20.21 30.85
C HIS A 207 -6.09 -21.55 30.48
N THR A 208 -5.36 -22.64 30.59
CA THR A 208 -5.87 -23.99 30.29
C THR A 208 -6.79 -24.50 31.40
N SER A 209 -7.90 -25.14 31.00
CA SER A 209 -8.88 -25.78 31.90
C SER A 209 -8.56 -27.24 32.22
N GLY A 210 -7.37 -27.74 31.84
CA GLY A 210 -6.99 -29.15 31.99
C GLY A 210 -5.86 -29.53 31.03
N THR A 211 -5.50 -30.82 30.99
CA THR A 211 -4.53 -31.34 30.01
C THR A 211 -5.07 -31.25 28.59
N PRO A 212 -4.23 -31.01 27.57
CA PRO A 212 -4.67 -31.10 26.19
C PRO A 212 -5.21 -32.51 25.93
N ALA A 213 -6.50 -32.63 25.61
CA ALA A 213 -7.07 -33.89 25.20
C ALA A 213 -6.64 -34.19 23.75
N LYS A 214 -6.73 -35.45 23.31
CA LYS A 214 -6.55 -35.81 21.90
C LYS A 214 -7.47 -35.01 20.95
N GLU A 215 -8.57 -34.48 21.48
CA GLU A 215 -9.55 -33.68 20.74
C GLU A 215 -9.22 -32.17 20.62
N GLY A 216 -8.20 -31.68 21.33
CA GLY A 216 -7.80 -30.26 21.31
C GLY A 216 -7.57 -29.64 22.69
N LEU A 217 -7.49 -28.31 22.72
CA LEU A 217 -7.14 -27.52 23.90
C LEU A 217 -8.34 -26.73 24.44
N ASN A 218 -8.70 -26.97 25.70
CA ASN A 218 -9.73 -26.20 26.40
C ASN A 218 -9.12 -25.02 27.15
N LEU A 219 -9.58 -23.81 26.83
CA LEU A 219 -9.15 -22.55 27.42
C LEU A 219 -10.29 -21.92 28.21
N ILE A 220 -9.99 -21.46 29.41
CA ILE A 220 -10.79 -20.50 30.16
C ILE A 220 -10.26 -19.11 29.85
N ILE A 221 -11.11 -18.24 29.33
CA ILE A 221 -10.79 -16.87 28.96
C ILE A 221 -11.55 -15.92 29.88
N LYS A 222 -10.82 -15.05 30.57
CA LYS A 222 -11.35 -13.96 31.38
C LYS A 222 -11.21 -12.65 30.63
N THR A 223 -12.34 -11.96 30.38
CA THR A 223 -12.38 -10.66 29.70
C THR A 223 -13.68 -9.93 30.02
N ARG A 224 -13.71 -8.60 29.89
CA ARG A 224 -14.96 -7.83 30.01
C ARG A 224 -15.86 -8.12 28.80
N ASP A 225 -17.13 -8.45 29.02
CA ASP A 225 -18.07 -8.54 27.90
C ASP A 225 -18.35 -7.16 27.29
N THR A 226 -17.98 -7.00 26.01
CA THR A 226 -18.13 -5.74 25.26
C THR A 226 -19.14 -5.86 24.12
N ARG A 227 -19.95 -6.92 24.06
CA ARG A 227 -20.92 -7.15 22.98
C ARG A 227 -21.95 -6.00 22.84
N ASN A 228 -22.38 -5.45 23.97
CA ASN A 228 -23.36 -4.37 24.05
C ASN A 228 -22.72 -2.97 24.17
N GLU A 229 -21.39 -2.89 24.13
CA GLU A 229 -20.67 -1.62 24.20
C GLU A 229 -20.40 -1.07 22.80
N TYR A 230 -20.37 0.26 22.68
CA TYR A 230 -19.88 0.91 21.47
C TYR A 230 -18.38 0.64 21.33
N HIS A 231 -17.99 0.04 20.20
CA HIS A 231 -16.60 -0.27 19.89
C HIS A 231 -16.20 0.33 18.55
N SER A 232 -15.04 0.99 18.48
CA SER A 232 -14.57 1.58 17.23
C SER A 232 -14.29 0.49 16.18
N THR A 233 -14.53 0.79 14.90
CA THR A 233 -14.24 -0.17 13.81
C THR A 233 -12.74 -0.31 13.58
N ILE A 234 -12.10 -1.16 14.39
CA ILE A 234 -10.66 -1.40 14.36
C ILE A 234 -10.38 -2.81 13.85
N LYS A 235 -9.38 -2.91 12.97
CA LYS A 235 -8.92 -4.18 12.40
C LYS A 235 -7.63 -4.62 13.07
N ARG A 236 -7.43 -5.93 13.21
CA ARG A 236 -6.13 -6.50 13.58
C ARG A 236 -5.13 -6.33 12.44
N THR A 237 -3.84 -6.33 12.74
CA THR A 237 -2.81 -6.31 11.72
C THR A 237 -2.74 -7.64 10.98
N LEU A 238 -2.59 -7.58 9.66
CA LEU A 238 -2.30 -8.76 8.83
C LEU A 238 -0.80 -9.05 8.87
N ASN A 239 -0.40 -10.07 9.61
CA ASN A 239 0.99 -10.42 9.88
C ASN A 239 1.21 -11.95 9.93
N GLY A 240 2.48 -12.34 10.04
CA GLY A 240 2.88 -13.73 10.22
C GLY A 240 2.36 -14.65 9.11
N ILE A 241 1.87 -15.81 9.52
CA ILE A 241 1.42 -16.87 8.61
C ILE A 241 0.17 -16.46 7.82
N ASP A 242 -0.72 -15.64 8.41
CA ASP A 242 -1.91 -15.16 7.71
C ASP A 242 -1.53 -14.30 6.50
N ARG A 243 -0.52 -13.42 6.63
CA ARG A 243 -0.06 -12.58 5.50
C ARG A 243 0.56 -13.42 4.38
N ILE A 244 1.30 -14.47 4.73
CA ILE A 244 1.90 -15.40 3.76
C ILE A 244 0.81 -16.18 3.02
N ASN A 245 -0.14 -16.76 3.76
CA ASN A 245 -1.24 -17.52 3.17
C ASN A 245 -2.13 -16.66 2.27
N GLU A 246 -2.37 -15.40 2.64
CA GLU A 246 -3.12 -14.47 1.81
C GLU A 246 -2.37 -14.05 0.54
N LYS A 247 -1.05 -13.83 0.62
CA LYS A 247 -0.21 -13.55 -0.55
C LYS A 247 -0.34 -14.63 -1.62
N GLU A 248 -0.24 -15.89 -1.20
CA GLU A 248 -0.38 -17.04 -2.10
C GLU A 248 -1.76 -17.05 -2.80
N LYS A 249 -2.85 -16.81 -2.05
CA LYS A 249 -4.20 -16.70 -2.63
C LYS A 249 -4.33 -15.54 -3.63
N PHE A 250 -3.62 -14.44 -3.42
CA PHE A 250 -3.68 -13.28 -4.30
C PHE A 250 -2.93 -13.45 -5.62
N ARG A 251 -2.19 -14.55 -5.81
CA ARG A 251 -1.67 -14.94 -7.12
C ARG A 251 -2.82 -15.22 -8.10
N GLU A 252 -3.88 -15.88 -7.62
CA GLU A 252 -5.00 -16.32 -8.44
C GLU A 252 -6.23 -15.40 -8.32
N GLU A 253 -6.52 -14.87 -7.13
CA GLU A 253 -7.76 -14.13 -6.87
C GLU A 253 -7.54 -12.61 -6.76
N ARG A 254 -8.56 -11.83 -7.13
CA ARG A 254 -8.58 -10.37 -6.93
C ARG A 254 -8.89 -10.04 -5.45
N PRO A 255 -8.12 -9.15 -4.79
CA PRO A 255 -8.34 -8.78 -3.39
C PRO A 255 -9.77 -8.40 -3.00
N ALA A 256 -10.47 -7.66 -3.86
CA ALA A 256 -11.85 -7.25 -3.60
C ALA A 256 -12.83 -8.44 -3.61
N ARG A 257 -12.64 -9.39 -4.54
CA ARG A 257 -13.45 -10.61 -4.64
C ARG A 257 -13.18 -11.53 -3.44
N TYR A 258 -11.91 -11.69 -3.07
CA TYR A 258 -11.51 -12.42 -1.88
C TYR A 258 -12.13 -11.85 -0.61
N ARG A 259 -12.09 -10.52 -0.42
CA ARG A 259 -12.75 -9.87 0.73
C ARG A 259 -14.26 -10.14 0.73
N ALA A 260 -14.93 -10.03 -0.41
CA ALA A 260 -16.37 -10.31 -0.51
C ALA A 260 -16.69 -11.77 -0.11
N LYS A 261 -15.85 -12.72 -0.51
CA LYS A 261 -15.94 -14.13 -0.10
C LYS A 261 -15.75 -14.31 1.41
N LEU A 262 -14.74 -13.64 2.00
CA LEU A 262 -14.53 -13.66 3.45
C LEU A 262 -15.72 -13.08 4.22
N LEU A 263 -16.29 -11.96 3.76
CA LEU A 263 -17.47 -11.38 4.38
C LEU A 263 -18.64 -12.37 4.35
N ARG A 264 -18.93 -12.92 3.16
CA ARG A 264 -20.02 -13.91 2.98
C ARG A 264 -19.87 -15.13 3.90
N ASN A 265 -18.65 -15.57 4.15
CA ASN A 265 -18.39 -16.78 4.93
C ASN A 265 -18.32 -16.55 6.46
N ASN A 266 -18.18 -15.31 6.93
CA ASN A 266 -17.87 -15.03 8.34
C ASN A 266 -18.80 -13.99 8.98
N MET A 267 -19.82 -13.53 8.25
CA MET A 267 -20.70 -12.45 8.67
C MET A 267 -22.09 -12.67 8.09
N GLU A 268 -23.11 -12.59 8.95
CA GLU A 268 -24.51 -12.54 8.54
C GLU A 268 -24.98 -11.10 8.32
N PHE A 269 -26.12 -10.95 7.66
CA PHE A 269 -26.69 -9.63 7.41
C PHE A 269 -27.02 -8.93 8.73
N GLY A 270 -26.51 -7.70 8.92
CA GLY A 270 -26.72 -6.90 10.13
C GLY A 270 -25.67 -7.12 11.25
N GLU A 271 -24.78 -8.10 11.12
CA GLU A 271 -23.66 -8.26 12.06
C GLU A 271 -22.58 -7.18 11.84
N ASP A 272 -21.60 -7.10 12.75
CA ASP A 272 -20.40 -6.29 12.55
C ASP A 272 -19.35 -7.01 11.72
N VAL A 273 -18.62 -6.26 10.89
CA VAL A 273 -17.54 -6.85 10.09
C VAL A 273 -16.43 -7.37 11.01
N PRO A 274 -16.08 -8.67 10.94
CA PRO A 274 -15.03 -9.25 11.77
C PRO A 274 -13.72 -8.46 11.74
N TYR A 275 -13.07 -8.30 12.90
CA TYR A 275 -11.86 -7.48 13.00
C TYR A 275 -10.67 -8.06 12.20
N PHE A 276 -10.71 -9.35 11.86
CA PHE A 276 -9.65 -10.01 11.11
C PHE A 276 -9.80 -9.84 9.60
N ILE A 277 -10.98 -9.43 9.10
CA ILE A 277 -11.19 -9.10 7.69
C ILE A 277 -10.67 -7.69 7.41
N GLN A 278 -9.66 -7.61 6.55
CA GLN A 278 -8.91 -6.38 6.29
C GLN A 278 -9.54 -5.52 5.21
N ASN A 279 -9.19 -4.24 5.21
CA ASN A 279 -9.50 -3.29 4.14
C ASN A 279 -8.79 -3.67 2.83
N ASN A 280 -9.46 -3.37 1.71
CA ASN A 280 -8.97 -3.72 0.38
C ASN A 280 -7.55 -3.19 0.10
N HIS A 281 -7.18 -2.03 0.67
CA HIS A 281 -5.82 -1.50 0.50
C HIS A 281 -4.75 -2.39 1.14
N VAL A 282 -5.04 -3.04 2.28
CA VAL A 282 -4.12 -3.98 2.95
C VAL A 282 -3.92 -5.22 2.09
N TYR A 283 -5.01 -5.79 1.56
CA TYR A 283 -4.93 -6.93 0.65
C TYR A 283 -4.25 -6.59 -0.68
N ARG A 284 -4.48 -5.37 -1.23
CA ARG A 284 -3.74 -4.87 -2.40
C ARG A 284 -2.25 -4.73 -2.11
N GLN A 285 -1.88 -4.29 -0.91
CA GLN A 285 -0.48 -4.23 -0.49
C GLN A 285 0.12 -5.63 -0.40
N ALA A 286 -0.57 -6.60 0.23
CA ALA A 286 -0.11 -7.99 0.29
C ALA A 286 0.09 -8.58 -1.11
N LYS A 287 -0.86 -8.37 -2.04
CA LYS A 287 -0.72 -8.76 -3.44
C LYS A 287 0.49 -8.10 -4.11
N SER A 288 0.70 -6.81 -3.90
CA SER A 288 1.86 -6.08 -4.43
C SER A 288 3.18 -6.65 -3.91
N GLU A 289 3.24 -7.02 -2.63
CA GLU A 289 4.41 -7.69 -2.04
C GLU A 289 4.68 -9.06 -2.67
N ALA A 290 3.64 -9.87 -2.89
CA ALA A 290 3.78 -11.16 -3.58
C ALA A 290 4.32 -10.98 -5.01
N VAL A 291 3.76 -10.04 -5.76
CA VAL A 291 4.23 -9.73 -7.13
C VAL A 291 5.68 -9.24 -7.13
N ARG A 292 6.08 -8.43 -6.14
CA ARG A 292 7.47 -7.98 -5.99
C ARG A 292 8.41 -9.15 -5.71
N GLU A 293 8.00 -10.08 -4.85
CA GLU A 293 8.77 -11.29 -4.53
C GLU A 293 8.96 -12.16 -5.78
N ASP A 294 7.90 -12.37 -6.58
CA ASP A 294 7.94 -13.10 -7.85
C ASP A 294 8.85 -12.44 -8.89
N LEU A 295 8.91 -11.11 -8.89
CA LEU A 295 9.79 -10.33 -9.75
C LEU A 295 11.22 -10.21 -9.20
N GLY A 296 11.54 -10.82 -8.06
CA GLY A 296 12.87 -10.74 -7.43
C GLY A 296 13.21 -9.36 -6.86
N ILE A 297 12.21 -8.50 -6.65
CA ILE A 297 12.38 -7.13 -6.16
C ILE A 297 12.54 -7.15 -4.64
N LYS A 298 13.79 -7.03 -4.19
CA LYS A 298 14.12 -6.98 -2.75
C LYS A 298 13.59 -5.69 -2.10
N ARG A 299 13.35 -5.76 -0.78
CA ARG A 299 13.07 -4.56 0.03
C ARG A 299 14.33 -3.69 0.09
N GLY A 300 14.16 -2.38 -0.05
CA GLY A 300 15.27 -1.42 -0.06
C GLY A 300 16.02 -1.33 -1.40
N ASP A 301 15.58 -2.04 -2.44
CA ASP A 301 16.16 -1.88 -3.77
C ASP A 301 15.77 -0.50 -4.34
N ALA A 302 16.75 0.41 -4.34
CA ALA A 302 16.62 1.81 -4.70
C ALA A 302 16.50 2.05 -6.22
N LYS A 303 16.51 1.00 -7.05
CA LYS A 303 16.29 1.15 -8.49
C LYS A 303 14.90 1.72 -8.75
N ASP A 304 14.88 2.83 -9.50
CA ASP A 304 13.65 3.45 -9.94
C ASP A 304 12.89 2.58 -10.94
N MET A 305 11.59 2.87 -11.07
CA MET A 305 10.69 2.10 -11.95
C MET A 305 11.07 2.23 -13.42
N GLY A 306 11.59 3.38 -13.86
CA GLY A 306 12.04 3.59 -15.22
C GLY A 306 13.23 2.69 -15.57
N THR A 307 14.23 2.61 -14.68
CA THR A 307 15.37 1.70 -14.81
C THR A 307 14.92 0.24 -14.84
N ARG A 308 13.99 -0.16 -13.96
CA ARG A 308 13.46 -1.53 -13.97
C ARG A 308 12.77 -1.90 -15.29
N ILE A 309 11.96 -1.00 -15.85
CA ILE A 309 11.29 -1.26 -17.13
C ILE A 309 12.30 -1.35 -18.28
N ARG A 310 13.38 -0.56 -18.24
CA ARG A 310 14.50 -0.68 -19.18
C ARG A 310 15.22 -2.03 -19.05
N GLU A 311 15.45 -2.50 -17.82
CA GLU A 311 16.01 -3.84 -17.56
C GLU A 311 15.07 -4.95 -18.03
N MET A 312 13.75 -4.78 -17.85
CA MET A 312 12.75 -5.70 -18.37
C MET A 312 12.78 -5.75 -19.90
N LYS A 313 12.88 -4.61 -20.59
CA LYS A 313 13.03 -4.57 -22.06
C LYS A 313 14.25 -5.37 -22.54
N ALA A 314 15.36 -5.30 -21.80
CA ALA A 314 16.58 -6.06 -22.12
C ALA A 314 16.46 -7.56 -21.79
N ASN A 315 15.47 -7.96 -20.98
CA ASN A 315 15.24 -9.36 -20.64
C ASN A 315 14.52 -10.08 -21.81
N PRO A 316 15.03 -11.23 -22.29
CA PRO A 316 14.41 -12.00 -23.37
C PRO A 316 12.93 -12.33 -23.14
N LYS A 317 12.50 -12.48 -21.88
CA LYS A 317 11.11 -12.75 -21.50
C LYS A 317 10.15 -11.64 -21.93
N TYR A 318 10.59 -10.38 -21.96
CA TYR A 318 9.74 -9.23 -22.28
C TYR A 318 10.17 -8.49 -23.54
N ALA A 319 11.25 -8.90 -24.19
CA ALA A 319 11.78 -8.27 -25.40
C ALA A 319 10.73 -8.20 -26.53
N ALA A 320 9.84 -9.20 -26.61
CA ALA A 320 8.75 -9.24 -27.58
C ALA A 320 7.49 -8.47 -27.13
N SER A 321 7.48 -7.87 -25.93
CA SER A 321 6.31 -7.15 -25.40
C SER A 321 6.58 -5.69 -25.03
N ILE A 322 7.83 -5.34 -24.71
CA ILE A 322 8.23 -3.96 -24.40
C ILE A 322 9.09 -3.45 -25.55
N HIS A 323 8.55 -2.50 -26.30
CA HIS A 323 9.10 -2.12 -27.61
C HIS A 323 9.95 -0.86 -27.53
N ASP A 324 9.54 0.08 -26.69
CA ASP A 324 10.31 1.28 -26.43
C ASP A 324 10.14 1.79 -25.01
N VAL A 325 11.18 2.45 -24.48
CA VAL A 325 11.20 3.02 -23.14
C VAL A 325 11.94 4.36 -23.14
N GLY A 326 11.22 5.44 -22.83
CA GLY A 326 11.77 6.78 -22.71
C GLY A 326 12.58 6.97 -21.43
N GLY A 327 13.84 7.40 -21.57
CA GLY A 327 14.76 7.61 -20.45
C GLY A 327 14.69 8.99 -19.81
N THR A 328 14.44 10.05 -20.59
CA THR A 328 14.42 11.44 -20.10
C THR A 328 13.02 11.90 -19.73
N ILE A 329 12.05 11.57 -20.58
CA ILE A 329 10.62 11.69 -20.32
C ILE A 329 10.10 10.26 -20.34
N PHE A 330 9.43 9.86 -19.27
CA PHE A 330 8.94 8.51 -19.13
C PHE A 330 7.90 8.22 -20.21
N SER A 331 8.21 7.19 -21.00
CA SER A 331 7.28 6.59 -21.94
C SER A 331 7.56 5.09 -22.03
N VAL A 332 6.55 4.29 -22.29
CA VAL A 332 6.68 2.84 -22.51
C VAL A 332 5.70 2.43 -23.61
N PHE A 333 6.23 1.93 -24.73
CA PHE A 333 5.43 1.36 -25.81
C PHE A 333 5.41 -0.14 -25.59
N TYR A 334 4.22 -0.73 -25.44
CA TYR A 334 4.13 -2.15 -25.13
C TYR A 334 2.84 -2.78 -25.67
N CYS A 335 2.99 -3.99 -26.19
CA CYS A 335 1.92 -4.90 -26.57
C CYS A 335 2.50 -6.30 -26.70
N SER A 336 1.75 -7.34 -26.31
CA SER A 336 2.21 -8.71 -26.43
C SER A 336 2.07 -9.23 -27.88
N PRO A 337 2.84 -10.27 -28.27
CA PRO A 337 2.67 -10.91 -29.57
C PRO A 337 1.25 -11.41 -29.82
N GLU A 338 0.57 -11.90 -28.78
CA GLU A 338 -0.82 -12.35 -28.84
C GLU A 338 -1.78 -11.19 -29.15
N GLN A 339 -1.55 -10.01 -28.55
CA GLN A 339 -2.35 -8.81 -28.84
C GLN A 339 -2.22 -8.38 -30.30
N ILE A 340 -1.01 -8.45 -30.84
CA ILE A 340 -0.74 -8.17 -32.26
C ILE A 340 -1.42 -9.20 -33.16
N HIS A 341 -1.31 -10.49 -32.83
CA HIS A 341 -1.95 -11.56 -33.59
C HIS A 341 -3.47 -11.41 -33.60
N VAL A 342 -4.09 -11.17 -32.44
CA VAL A 342 -5.54 -10.93 -32.31
C VAL A 342 -5.99 -9.79 -33.22
N TYR A 343 -5.25 -8.67 -33.27
CA TYR A 343 -5.63 -7.56 -34.14
C TYR A 343 -5.49 -7.90 -35.64
N LYS A 344 -4.45 -8.65 -36.00
CA LYS A 344 -4.23 -9.10 -37.38
C LYS A 344 -5.35 -10.02 -37.87
N GLU A 345 -5.82 -10.94 -37.03
CA GLU A 345 -6.95 -11.83 -37.33
C GLU A 345 -8.30 -11.11 -37.30
N TYR A 346 -8.45 -10.13 -36.41
CA TYR A 346 -9.66 -9.31 -36.33
C TYR A 346 -9.95 -8.58 -37.66
N CYS A 347 -8.93 -7.95 -38.26
CA CYS A 347 -9.10 -7.09 -39.43
C CYS A 347 -9.72 -7.74 -40.67
N PRO A 348 -9.34 -8.97 -41.10
CA PRO A 348 -9.96 -9.66 -42.22
C PRO A 348 -11.33 -10.28 -41.88
N VAL A 349 -11.56 -10.67 -40.61
CA VAL A 349 -12.82 -11.29 -40.18
C VAL A 349 -13.97 -10.29 -40.14
N VAL A 350 -13.70 -9.04 -39.80
CA VAL A 350 -14.74 -8.00 -39.74
C VAL A 350 -14.79 -7.16 -41.02
N GLN A 351 -16.00 -6.87 -41.49
CA GLN A 351 -16.18 -6.00 -42.66
C GLN A 351 -15.59 -4.61 -42.43
N GLN A 352 -15.75 -4.05 -41.23
CA GLN A 352 -15.24 -2.74 -40.85
C GLN A 352 -14.41 -2.84 -39.57
N SER A 353 -13.08 -2.87 -39.70
CA SER A 353 -12.17 -2.88 -38.55
C SER A 353 -12.28 -1.55 -37.79
N ARG A 354 -12.70 -1.64 -36.53
CA ARG A 354 -12.88 -0.51 -35.62
C ARG A 354 -11.94 -0.64 -34.44
N VAL A 355 -11.26 0.44 -34.11
CA VAL A 355 -10.51 0.58 -32.85
C VAL A 355 -11.09 1.71 -32.02
N CYS A 356 -11.02 1.58 -30.70
CA CYS A 356 -11.27 2.63 -29.75
C CYS A 356 -9.95 3.02 -29.08
N LEU A 357 -9.65 4.32 -29.05
CA LEU A 357 -8.48 4.89 -28.38
C LEU A 357 -8.95 5.69 -27.17
N ASP A 358 -8.49 5.29 -26.00
CA ASP A 358 -8.79 5.96 -24.72
C ASP A 358 -7.51 6.34 -23.98
N ALA A 359 -7.60 7.42 -23.22
CA ALA A 359 -6.52 7.95 -22.39
C ALA A 359 -6.98 8.06 -20.93
N THR A 360 -6.45 7.18 -20.07
CA THR A 360 -6.77 7.18 -18.65
C THR A 360 -5.58 7.67 -17.81
N GLY A 361 -5.81 8.72 -17.02
CA GLY A 361 -4.84 9.22 -16.04
C GLY A 361 -5.00 8.61 -14.64
N LYS A 362 -4.12 8.99 -13.70
CA LYS A 362 -4.18 8.66 -12.26
C LYS A 362 -4.03 7.16 -11.91
N LEU A 363 -3.65 6.31 -12.87
CA LEU A 363 -3.35 4.90 -12.62
C LEU A 363 -1.97 4.70 -11.97
N ILE A 364 -1.02 5.58 -12.28
CA ILE A 364 0.37 5.47 -11.86
C ILE A 364 0.73 6.67 -10.98
N THR A 365 1.26 6.38 -9.79
CA THR A 365 1.82 7.40 -8.90
C THR A 365 3.13 7.92 -9.49
N LYS A 366 3.35 9.24 -9.38
CA LYS A 366 4.60 9.86 -9.79
C LYS A 366 5.78 9.20 -9.09
N PHE A 367 6.85 8.92 -9.82
CA PHE A 367 8.07 8.32 -9.29
C PHE A 367 9.29 9.08 -9.80
N GLU A 368 10.43 8.86 -9.16
CA GLU A 368 11.69 9.47 -9.53
C GLU A 368 12.30 8.72 -10.71
N ILE A 369 12.61 9.37 -11.83
CA ILE A 369 13.25 8.72 -13.00
C ILE A 369 14.76 8.65 -12.82
N TYR A 370 15.32 9.71 -12.22
CA TYR A 370 16.72 9.81 -11.81
C TYR A 370 16.80 10.75 -10.60
N PRO A 371 17.86 10.64 -9.77
CA PRO A 371 17.97 11.40 -8.53
C PRO A 371 17.66 12.89 -8.71
N GLY A 372 16.65 13.39 -8.00
CA GLY A 372 16.14 14.76 -8.03
C GLY A 372 15.03 15.03 -9.04
N LYS A 373 14.66 14.11 -9.94
CA LYS A 373 13.61 14.33 -10.95
C LYS A 373 12.46 13.34 -10.83
N MET A 374 11.29 13.87 -10.47
CA MET A 374 10.01 13.17 -10.51
C MET A 374 9.40 13.22 -11.92
N THR A 375 8.67 12.17 -12.27
CA THR A 375 7.76 12.17 -13.42
C THR A 375 6.63 13.21 -13.21
N GLY A 376 6.14 13.78 -14.30
CA GLY A 376 4.85 14.42 -14.42
C GLY A 376 3.69 13.42 -14.26
N HIS A 377 2.50 13.83 -14.69
CA HIS A 377 1.34 12.93 -14.72
C HIS A 377 1.53 11.89 -15.83
N ILE A 378 1.41 10.61 -15.47
CA ILE A 378 1.53 9.51 -16.42
C ILE A 378 0.12 9.08 -16.84
N PHE A 379 -0.09 9.03 -18.15
CA PHE A 379 -1.32 8.60 -18.78
C PHE A 379 -1.12 7.21 -19.41
N LEU A 380 -2.16 6.39 -19.34
CA LEU A 380 -2.28 5.15 -20.09
C LEU A 380 -3.16 5.41 -21.31
N TYR A 381 -2.55 5.38 -22.48
CA TYR A 381 -3.24 5.30 -23.75
C TYR A 381 -3.42 3.84 -24.14
N THR A 382 -4.63 3.44 -24.52
CA THR A 382 -4.95 2.07 -24.94
C THR A 382 -5.70 2.08 -26.25
N ILE A 383 -5.28 1.23 -27.18
CA ILE A 383 -6.05 0.85 -28.36
C ILE A 383 -6.79 -0.43 -28.02
N ALA A 384 -8.10 -0.42 -28.15
CA ALA A 384 -8.95 -1.57 -27.91
C ALA A 384 -9.82 -1.88 -29.12
N ILE A 385 -10.13 -3.16 -29.31
CA ILE A 385 -11.15 -3.63 -30.24
C ILE A 385 -12.32 -4.22 -29.45
N ASN A 386 -13.50 -4.22 -30.06
CA ASN A 386 -14.63 -5.00 -29.59
C ASN A 386 -14.90 -6.12 -30.58
N PHE A 387 -14.81 -7.36 -30.11
CA PHE A 387 -15.11 -8.56 -30.89
C PHE A 387 -16.01 -9.47 -30.06
N GLU A 388 -17.16 -9.86 -30.62
CA GLU A 388 -18.14 -10.71 -29.94
C GLU A 388 -18.51 -10.23 -28.53
N LYS A 389 -18.77 -8.93 -28.39
CA LYS A 389 -19.09 -8.24 -27.11
C LYS A 389 -17.97 -8.29 -26.06
N THR A 390 -16.77 -8.72 -26.45
CA THR A 390 -15.59 -8.72 -25.61
C THR A 390 -14.67 -7.58 -26.03
N THR A 391 -14.26 -6.78 -25.05
CA THR A 391 -13.29 -5.69 -25.28
C THR A 391 -11.88 -6.21 -25.02
N ILE A 392 -11.02 -6.10 -26.03
CA ILE A 392 -9.64 -6.59 -25.98
C ILE A 392 -8.71 -5.43 -26.29
N SER A 393 -7.73 -5.16 -25.41
CA SER A 393 -6.66 -4.22 -25.69
C SER A 393 -5.66 -4.82 -26.67
N VAL A 394 -5.29 -4.09 -27.72
CA VAL A 394 -4.38 -4.56 -28.78
C VAL A 394 -3.05 -3.82 -28.83
N ASN A 395 -2.97 -2.61 -28.25
CA ASN A 395 -1.73 -1.86 -28.10
C ASN A 395 -1.84 -0.81 -26.99
N GLN A 396 -0.75 -0.52 -26.30
CA GLN A 396 -0.74 0.39 -25.15
C GLN A 396 0.48 1.30 -25.13
N LEU A 397 0.29 2.45 -24.49
CA LEU A 397 1.32 3.44 -24.22
C LEU A 397 1.15 3.99 -22.81
N LEU A 398 2.22 3.92 -22.01
CA LEU A 398 2.35 4.73 -20.80
C LEU A 398 3.21 5.93 -21.12
N THR A 399 2.79 7.16 -20.81
CA THR A 399 3.66 8.32 -21.02
C THR A 399 3.28 9.53 -20.19
N GLU A 400 4.25 10.40 -19.94
CA GLU A 400 4.02 11.78 -19.48
C GLU A 400 3.60 12.74 -20.61
N ARG A 401 3.81 12.36 -21.87
CA ARG A 401 3.55 13.20 -23.04
C ARG A 401 2.10 13.13 -23.49
N GLN A 402 1.56 14.29 -23.86
CA GLN A 402 0.20 14.42 -24.40
C GLN A 402 0.21 15.23 -25.71
N ASP A 403 1.30 15.12 -26.48
CA ASP A 403 1.45 15.85 -27.74
C ASP A 403 1.14 14.97 -28.95
N GLY A 404 0.58 15.58 -29.99
CA GLY A 404 0.12 14.87 -31.19
C GLY A 404 1.26 14.21 -31.98
N ASP A 405 2.47 14.78 -31.96
CA ASP A 405 3.62 14.22 -32.67
C ASP A 405 4.08 12.92 -32.01
N PHE A 406 4.09 12.88 -30.67
CA PHE A 406 4.43 11.69 -29.91
C PHE A 406 3.38 10.59 -30.05
N LEU A 407 2.09 10.94 -30.03
CA LEU A 407 1.02 9.98 -30.29
C LEU A 407 1.07 9.46 -31.74
N THR A 408 1.42 10.33 -32.71
CA THR A 408 1.68 9.91 -34.10
C THR A 408 2.82 8.90 -34.17
N LEU A 409 3.92 9.14 -33.44
CA LEU A 409 5.06 8.22 -33.39
C LEU A 409 4.63 6.85 -32.85
N TRP A 410 3.89 6.80 -31.75
CA TRP A 410 3.37 5.56 -31.17
C TRP A 410 2.47 4.78 -32.14
N LEU A 411 1.50 5.45 -32.76
CA LEU A 411 0.57 4.81 -33.69
C LEU A 411 1.27 4.33 -34.99
N ARG A 412 2.24 5.10 -35.49
CA ARG A 412 3.05 4.69 -36.65
C ARG A 412 3.98 3.54 -36.32
N ASP A 413 4.58 3.53 -35.13
CA ASP A 413 5.40 2.41 -34.67
C ASP A 413 4.56 1.13 -34.64
N TRP A 414 3.34 1.18 -34.12
CA TRP A 414 2.42 0.05 -34.13
C TRP A 414 2.17 -0.50 -35.55
N ILE A 415 1.79 0.36 -36.50
CA ILE A 415 1.54 -0.05 -37.89
C ILE A 415 2.80 -0.61 -38.55
N ARG A 416 3.92 0.12 -38.45
CA ARG A 416 5.13 -0.19 -39.21
C ARG A 416 5.91 -1.36 -38.61
N ARG A 417 6.11 -1.37 -37.30
CA ARG A 417 6.89 -2.40 -36.61
C ARG A 417 6.20 -3.76 -36.67
N PHE A 418 4.88 -3.79 -36.51
CA PHE A 418 4.13 -5.05 -36.49
C PHE A 418 3.47 -5.39 -37.82
N SER A 419 3.55 -4.50 -38.82
CA SER A 419 2.88 -4.68 -40.12
C SER A 419 1.39 -4.97 -39.94
N VAL A 420 0.73 -4.22 -39.06
CA VAL A 420 -0.72 -4.31 -38.86
C VAL A 420 -1.43 -3.32 -39.79
N PRO A 421 -2.61 -3.67 -40.34
CA PRO A 421 -3.35 -2.75 -41.19
C PRO A 421 -3.92 -1.59 -40.36
N ALA A 422 -3.95 -0.40 -40.97
CA ALA A 422 -4.67 0.73 -40.39
C ALA A 422 -6.16 0.36 -40.26
N PRO A 423 -6.82 0.74 -39.15
CA PRO A 423 -8.23 0.45 -38.94
C PRO A 423 -9.09 1.22 -39.96
N LYS A 424 -10.23 0.68 -40.36
CA LYS A 424 -11.19 1.42 -41.21
C LYS A 424 -11.92 2.51 -40.42
N GLU A 425 -12.07 2.33 -39.11
CA GLU A 425 -12.66 3.30 -38.21
C GLU A 425 -11.87 3.43 -36.90
N ALA A 426 -11.61 4.66 -36.45
CA ALA A 426 -11.00 4.95 -35.16
C ALA A 426 -11.96 5.82 -34.34
N VAL A 427 -12.31 5.34 -33.15
CA VAL A 427 -13.14 6.07 -32.18
C VAL A 427 -12.23 6.61 -31.09
N CYS A 428 -12.35 7.88 -30.74
CA CYS A 428 -11.61 8.47 -29.62
C CYS A 428 -12.40 9.59 -28.96
N ASP A 429 -11.98 9.99 -27.76
CA ASP A 429 -12.47 11.22 -27.13
C ASP A 429 -12.06 12.46 -27.95
N GLN A 430 -12.66 13.62 -27.62
CA GLN A 430 -12.35 14.91 -28.25
C GLN A 430 -10.99 15.50 -27.82
N GLU A 431 -10.03 14.65 -27.43
CA GLU A 431 -8.66 15.08 -27.12
C GLU A 431 -7.92 15.44 -28.41
N ARG A 432 -7.54 16.72 -28.53
CA ARG A 432 -6.89 17.25 -29.74
C ARG A 432 -5.61 16.48 -30.11
N ALA A 433 -4.83 16.04 -29.13
CA ALA A 433 -3.60 15.29 -29.38
C ALA A 433 -3.87 13.92 -30.02
N LEU A 434 -4.90 13.20 -29.55
CA LEU A 434 -5.34 11.93 -30.15
C LEU A 434 -5.83 12.13 -31.58
N LEU A 435 -6.68 13.14 -31.82
CA LEU A 435 -7.18 13.44 -33.17
C LEU A 435 -6.04 13.75 -34.14
N LEU A 436 -5.05 14.54 -33.72
CA LEU A 436 -3.85 14.81 -34.51
C LEU A 436 -3.05 13.53 -34.78
N GLY A 437 -2.82 12.73 -33.74
CA GLY A 437 -2.12 11.44 -33.81
C GLY A 437 -2.75 10.48 -34.83
N ILE A 438 -4.06 10.29 -34.73
CA ILE A 438 -4.84 9.40 -35.59
C ILE A 438 -4.81 9.88 -37.04
N CYS A 439 -5.08 11.18 -37.29
CA CYS A 439 -5.03 11.75 -38.64
C CYS A 439 -3.65 11.52 -39.30
N GLN A 440 -2.58 11.86 -38.60
CA GLN A 440 -1.23 11.78 -39.18
C GLN A 440 -0.73 10.34 -39.31
N ALA A 441 -1.09 9.44 -38.39
CA ALA A 441 -0.64 8.06 -38.40
C ALA A 441 -1.42 7.20 -39.41
N PHE A 442 -2.75 7.30 -39.41
CA PHE A 442 -3.61 6.42 -40.19
C PHE A 442 -3.98 7.00 -41.56
N ASN A 443 -4.24 8.30 -41.63
CA ASN A 443 -4.64 8.97 -42.88
C ASN A 443 -3.49 9.70 -43.60
N LYS A 444 -2.33 9.87 -42.94
CA LYS A 444 -1.17 10.60 -43.48
C LYS A 444 -1.48 12.05 -43.87
N THR A 445 -2.45 12.67 -43.21
CA THR A 445 -2.86 14.06 -43.44
C THR A 445 -2.90 14.85 -42.13
N THR A 446 -2.95 16.17 -42.22
CA THR A 446 -3.20 17.02 -41.05
C THR A 446 -4.67 16.95 -40.65
N LEU A 447 -4.99 17.21 -39.38
CA LEU A 447 -6.37 17.25 -38.91
C LEU A 447 -7.23 18.25 -39.68
N LYS A 448 -6.68 19.44 -40.01
CA LYS A 448 -7.37 20.44 -40.83
C LYS A 448 -7.69 19.89 -42.22
N SER A 449 -6.70 19.37 -42.93
CA SER A 449 -6.91 18.79 -44.26
C SER A 449 -7.91 17.64 -44.22
N TYR A 450 -7.84 16.77 -43.22
CA TYR A 450 -8.80 15.69 -43.04
C TYR A 450 -10.23 16.21 -42.89
N ILE A 451 -10.44 17.21 -42.02
CA ILE A 451 -11.76 17.82 -41.79
C ILE A 451 -12.26 18.50 -43.06
N ASP A 452 -11.45 19.33 -43.70
CA ASP A 452 -11.82 20.09 -44.90
C ASP A 452 -12.22 19.15 -46.05
N THR A 453 -11.44 18.08 -46.27
CA THR A 453 -11.73 17.06 -47.29
C THR A 453 -13.00 16.27 -46.96
N CYS A 454 -13.16 15.79 -45.73
CA CYS A 454 -14.34 15.03 -45.33
C CYS A 454 -15.62 15.89 -45.36
N PHE A 455 -15.53 17.16 -44.94
CA PHE A 455 -16.65 18.10 -44.97
C PHE A 455 -17.07 18.43 -46.39
N SER A 456 -16.10 18.68 -47.29
CA SER A 456 -16.37 18.95 -48.71
C SER A 456 -17.03 17.75 -49.40
N TRP A 457 -16.55 16.53 -49.10
CA TRP A 457 -17.17 15.29 -49.58
C TRP A 457 -18.60 15.11 -49.04
N ALA A 458 -18.81 15.37 -47.74
CA ALA A 458 -20.12 15.19 -47.10
C ALA A 458 -21.18 16.20 -47.56
N LYS A 459 -20.77 17.42 -47.93
CA LYS A 459 -21.67 18.50 -48.39
C LYS A 459 -22.14 18.30 -49.83
N ASN A 460 -21.39 17.58 -50.66
CA ASN A 460 -21.70 17.38 -52.06
C ASN A 460 -22.31 15.99 -52.31
N GLU A 461 -23.63 15.93 -52.44
CA GLU A 461 -24.38 14.67 -52.64
C GLU A 461 -24.02 13.93 -53.93
N GLU A 462 -23.64 14.64 -55.00
CA GLU A 462 -23.19 13.99 -56.24
C GLU A 462 -21.82 13.30 -56.05
N VAL A 463 -20.89 13.99 -55.39
CA VAL A 463 -19.56 13.43 -55.09
C VAL A 463 -19.70 12.23 -54.15
N LYS A 464 -20.55 12.34 -53.12
CA LYS A 464 -20.80 11.27 -52.14
C LYS A 464 -21.40 10.01 -52.76
N LYS A 465 -22.28 10.15 -53.75
CA LYS A 465 -22.86 9.01 -54.49
C LYS A 465 -21.84 8.33 -55.41
N ASN A 466 -20.91 9.11 -55.97
CA ASN A 466 -20.01 8.64 -57.03
C ASN A 466 -18.59 8.30 -56.56
N THR A 467 -18.22 8.66 -55.33
CA THR A 467 -16.85 8.46 -54.80
C THR A 467 -16.87 7.80 -53.41
N PRO A 468 -15.89 6.93 -53.10
CA PRO A 468 -15.75 6.37 -51.76
C PRO A 468 -15.39 7.45 -50.73
N PHE A 469 -15.48 7.09 -49.45
CA PHE A 469 -15.05 7.97 -48.35
C PHE A 469 -13.58 8.41 -48.57
N PRO A 470 -13.24 9.71 -48.42
CA PRO A 470 -11.98 10.27 -48.93
C PRO A 470 -10.76 10.01 -48.03
N ALA A 471 -10.88 9.18 -46.99
CA ALA A 471 -9.80 8.86 -46.08
C ALA A 471 -9.74 7.35 -45.81
N ALA A 472 -8.54 6.84 -45.51
CA ALA A 472 -8.32 5.42 -45.24
C ALA A 472 -9.00 4.96 -43.93
N THR A 473 -9.02 5.85 -42.94
CA THR A 473 -9.64 5.64 -41.62
C THR A 473 -10.63 6.76 -41.34
N ALA A 474 -11.88 6.38 -41.11
CA ALA A 474 -12.91 7.28 -40.59
C ALA A 474 -12.68 7.52 -39.09
N ILE A 475 -12.59 8.79 -38.68
CA ILE A 475 -12.43 9.19 -37.28
C ILE A 475 -13.80 9.56 -36.71
N ARG A 476 -14.17 8.93 -35.60
CA ARG A 476 -15.40 9.20 -34.84
C ARG A 476 -15.06 9.69 -33.44
N ILE A 477 -15.77 10.72 -33.01
CA ILE A 477 -15.61 11.28 -31.67
C ILE A 477 -16.64 10.61 -30.75
N ASP A 478 -16.20 10.17 -29.57
CA ASP A 478 -17.12 9.75 -28.51
C ASP A 478 -17.81 10.97 -27.89
N VAL A 479 -19.01 11.26 -28.40
CA VAL A 479 -19.82 12.39 -27.95
C VAL A 479 -20.35 12.20 -26.53
N ALA A 480 -20.47 10.96 -26.03
CA ALA A 480 -20.97 10.69 -24.69
C ALA A 480 -20.00 11.25 -23.63
N HIS A 481 -18.69 11.14 -23.88
CA HIS A 481 -17.67 11.75 -23.03
C HIS A 481 -17.79 13.29 -23.03
N SER A 482 -17.95 13.89 -24.22
CA SER A 482 -18.16 15.35 -24.35
C SER A 482 -19.42 15.81 -23.62
N MET A 483 -20.53 15.09 -23.72
CA MET A 483 -21.78 15.42 -23.01
C MET A 483 -21.64 15.31 -21.49
N ALA A 484 -20.95 14.27 -20.99
CA ALA A 484 -20.70 14.11 -19.56
C ALA A 484 -19.80 15.22 -18.99
N SER A 485 -18.92 15.80 -19.80
CA SER A 485 -18.09 16.95 -19.44
C SER A 485 -18.88 18.25 -19.38
N VAL A 486 -19.87 18.43 -20.26
CA VAL A 486 -20.76 19.61 -20.28
C VAL A 486 -21.82 19.55 -19.16
N ALA A 487 -22.20 18.35 -18.72
CA ALA A 487 -23.18 18.14 -17.67
C ALA A 487 -22.62 18.24 -16.23
N LYS A 488 -21.30 18.39 -16.08
CA LYS A 488 -20.62 18.66 -14.79
C LYS A 488 -20.30 20.14 -14.68
#